data_AF-A0A8K0G6R2-F1
#
_entry.id   AF-A0A8K0G6R2-F1
#
_cell.length_a   1.000
_cell.length_b   1.000
_cell.length_c   1.000
_cell.angle_alpha   90.00
_cell.angle_beta   90.00
_cell.angle_gamma   90.00
#
_symmetry.space_group_name_H-M   'P 1'
#
loop_
_entity.id
_entity.type
_entity.pdbx_description
1 polymer ?
#
loop_
_entity_poly.entity_id
_entity_poly.type
_entity_poly.pdbx_seq_one_letter_code
_entity_poly.pdbx_strand_id
1 'polypeptide(L)'
;MKSTKELLMYGKVVEKSYRKAKQYVPSLSNSKTMQEPELACRRMIQHKLSLLAIVRKTKPRKVGITKEAMVRTVNLVLEKGYSLRNVVDMYGLKHQTLARYVKKKKENQDDTDVSMESNYSVRQVLSHELERMLAEYLKTCCKMAYSLSTQAVRKLAYDFASCNACSLPTLWIKNEKVGVD
;
A
#
# COMPACT_ATOMS: atom_id res chain seq x y z
N MET A 1 28.39 -14.12 28.95
CA MET A 1 27.57 -13.21 29.77
C MET A 1 28.27 -11.86 29.81
N LYS A 2 27.64 -10.77 29.35
CA LYS A 2 28.29 -9.44 29.31
C LYS A 2 28.58 -8.96 30.73
N SER A 3 29.75 -8.37 30.95
CA SER A 3 30.22 -7.93 32.27
C SER A 3 29.31 -6.83 32.81
N THR A 4 29.01 -6.85 34.11
CA THR A 4 28.18 -5.84 34.79
C THR A 4 28.66 -4.40 34.56
N LYS A 5 29.97 -4.22 34.32
CA LYS A 5 30.58 -2.93 33.97
C LYS A 5 30.15 -2.43 32.58
N GLU A 6 29.93 -3.31 31.61
CA GLU A 6 29.48 -2.93 30.26
C GLU A 6 28.02 -2.47 30.28
N LEU A 7 27.14 -3.19 31.00
CA LEU A 7 25.73 -2.80 31.14
C LEU A 7 25.56 -1.45 31.85
N LEU A 8 26.41 -1.15 32.84
CA LEU A 8 26.45 0.16 33.50
C LEU A 8 26.95 1.28 32.55
N MET A 9 27.88 0.97 31.65
CA MET A 9 28.33 1.92 30.62
C MET A 9 27.22 2.21 29.60
N TYR A 10 26.52 1.18 29.12
CA TYR A 10 25.37 1.36 28.23
C TYR A 10 24.23 2.13 28.91
N GLY A 11 23.94 1.87 30.19
CA GLY A 11 22.96 2.62 30.97
C GLY A 11 23.30 4.12 31.08
N LYS A 12 24.57 4.46 31.37
CA LYS A 12 25.02 5.85 31.50
C LYS A 12 25.00 6.62 30.18
N VAL A 13 25.23 5.96 29.03
CA VAL A 13 25.17 6.58 27.70
C VAL A 13 23.72 6.91 27.30
N VAL A 14 22.77 6.02 27.62
CA VAL A 14 21.34 6.24 27.39
C VAL A 14 20.82 7.37 28.28
N GLU A 15 21.21 7.40 29.55
CA GLU A 15 20.78 8.44 30.51
C GLU A 15 21.29 9.84 30.12
N LYS A 16 22.54 9.95 29.66
CA LYS A 16 23.09 11.21 29.12
C LYS A 16 22.33 11.71 27.89
N SER A 17 21.95 10.79 27.00
CA SER A 17 21.16 11.12 25.80
C SER A 17 19.75 11.60 26.17
N TYR A 18 19.11 10.98 27.17
CA TYR A 18 17.81 11.40 27.69
C TYR A 18 17.86 12.75 28.42
N ARG A 19 18.91 13.02 29.22
CA ARG A 19 19.09 14.34 29.88
C ARG A 19 19.33 15.46 28.86
N LYS A 20 20.09 15.20 27.80
CA LYS A 20 20.34 16.15 26.70
C LYS A 20 19.06 16.45 25.89
N ALA A 21 18.19 15.46 25.70
CA ALA A 21 16.87 15.64 25.09
C ALA A 21 15.91 16.44 25.99
N LYS A 22 15.97 16.25 27.31
CA LYS A 22 15.13 16.96 28.28
C LYS A 22 15.52 18.44 28.45
N GLN A 23 16.82 18.75 28.29
CA GLN A 23 17.34 20.13 28.32
C GLN A 23 16.90 20.97 27.10
N TYR A 24 16.49 20.32 26.00
CA TYR A 24 16.03 20.99 24.77
C TYR A 24 14.51 21.24 24.72
N VAL A 25 13.80 21.00 25.82
CA VAL A 25 12.37 21.32 25.95
C VAL A 25 12.22 22.36 27.06
N PRO A 26 12.21 23.66 26.74
CA PRO A 26 11.91 24.69 27.74
C PRO A 26 10.45 24.56 28.21
N SER A 27 10.32 24.28 29.51
CA SER A 27 9.17 24.54 30.40
C SER A 27 7.80 24.80 29.76
N LEU A 28 6.95 23.78 29.79
CA LEU A 28 5.49 23.92 29.75
C LEU A 28 5.00 24.37 31.13
N SER A 29 4.81 25.68 31.30
CA SER A 29 3.89 26.24 32.31
C SER A 29 3.56 27.70 32.00
N ASN A 30 2.51 27.93 31.23
CA ASN A 30 1.40 28.85 31.54
C ASN A 30 0.57 29.19 30.29
N SER A 31 -0.71 29.40 30.56
CA SER A 31 -1.86 29.46 29.67
C SER A 31 -1.80 30.46 28.50
N LYS A 32 -2.35 30.04 27.35
CA LYS A 32 -2.78 30.85 26.18
C LYS A 32 -1.69 31.37 25.21
N THR A 33 -0.92 30.45 24.61
CA THR A 33 -0.35 30.60 23.25
C THR A 33 0.14 29.25 22.73
N MET A 34 -0.74 28.25 22.74
CA MET A 34 -0.42 26.88 22.33
C MET A 34 -0.64 26.66 20.82
N GLN A 35 -0.20 27.60 19.96
CA GLN A 35 -0.47 27.53 18.52
C GLN A 35 0.72 27.76 17.58
N GLU A 36 1.89 28.21 18.05
CA GLU A 36 3.06 28.38 17.17
C GLU A 36 4.05 27.21 17.15
N PRO A 37 4.51 26.63 18.28
CA PRO A 37 5.55 25.59 18.22
C PRO A 37 5.01 24.25 17.68
N GLU A 38 3.76 23.89 17.98
CA GLU A 38 3.10 22.72 17.35
C GLU A 38 2.84 22.94 15.86
N LEU A 39 2.50 24.16 15.44
CA LEU A 39 2.29 24.50 14.04
C LEU A 39 3.63 24.57 13.29
N ALA A 40 4.69 25.06 13.92
CA ALA A 40 6.06 25.05 13.39
C ALA A 40 6.58 23.63 13.26
N CYS A 41 6.37 22.76 14.25
CA CYS A 41 6.67 21.33 14.16
C CYS A 41 5.85 20.64 13.07
N ARG A 42 4.54 20.93 12.96
CA ARG A 42 3.70 20.42 11.85
C ARG A 42 4.18 20.91 10.48
N ARG A 43 4.53 22.18 10.35
CA ARG A 43 5.08 22.78 9.11
C ARG A 43 6.43 22.19 8.77
N MET A 44 7.30 21.96 9.75
CA MET A 44 8.59 21.30 9.57
C MET A 44 8.42 19.84 9.17
N ILE A 45 7.48 19.11 9.78
CA ILE A 45 7.15 17.74 9.40
C ILE A 45 6.58 17.70 7.99
N GLN A 46 5.64 18.58 7.64
CA GLN A 46 5.08 18.68 6.28
C GLN A 46 6.15 19.07 5.25
N HIS A 47 7.03 20.02 5.56
CA HIS A 47 8.13 20.45 4.70
C HIS A 47 9.20 19.36 4.55
N LYS A 48 9.52 18.64 5.62
CA LYS A 48 10.47 17.52 5.56
C LYS A 48 9.85 16.33 4.83
N LEU A 49 8.55 16.08 4.98
CA LEU A 49 7.80 15.10 4.18
C LEU A 49 7.70 15.50 2.71
N SER A 50 7.57 16.80 2.38
CA SER A 50 7.55 17.27 0.99
C SER A 50 8.93 17.27 0.34
N LEU A 51 10.01 17.51 1.10
CA LEU A 51 11.40 17.38 0.65
C LEU A 51 11.86 15.91 0.56
N LEU A 52 11.40 15.05 1.48
CA LEU A 52 11.62 13.60 1.45
C LEU A 52 10.63 12.88 0.55
N ALA A 53 9.70 13.61 -0.07
CA ALA A 53 8.90 13.09 -1.17
C ALA A 53 9.83 12.92 -2.38
N ILE A 54 10.68 11.88 -2.29
CA ILE A 54 11.07 11.09 -3.43
C ILE A 54 9.77 10.47 -3.93
N VAL A 55 8.95 11.29 -4.59
CA VAL A 55 7.86 10.81 -5.43
C VAL A 55 8.60 10.10 -6.53
N ARG A 56 8.79 8.78 -6.35
CA ARG A 56 9.20 7.93 -7.45
C ARG A 56 8.20 8.24 -8.56
N LYS A 57 8.69 8.77 -9.68
CA LYS A 57 7.87 9.06 -10.87
C LYS A 57 7.48 7.72 -11.49
N THR A 58 6.66 6.93 -10.80
CA THR A 58 6.03 5.75 -11.36
C THR A 58 4.80 6.24 -12.10
N LYS A 59 4.67 5.82 -13.37
CA LYS A 59 3.44 6.08 -14.13
C LYS A 59 2.30 5.45 -13.33
N PRO A 60 1.24 6.19 -12.94
CA PRO A 60 0.13 5.60 -12.22
C PRO A 60 -0.46 4.48 -13.07
N ARG A 61 -0.71 3.32 -12.44
CA ARG A 61 -1.42 2.22 -13.10
C ARG A 61 -2.80 2.76 -13.49
N LYS A 62 -3.18 2.63 -14.77
CA LYS A 62 -4.54 2.97 -15.19
C LYS A 62 -5.50 2.10 -14.37
N VAL A 63 -6.40 2.75 -13.64
CA VAL A 63 -7.40 2.06 -12.82
C VAL A 63 -8.21 1.15 -13.73
N GLY A 64 -8.39 -0.11 -13.30
CA GLY A 64 -9.21 -1.08 -14.04
C GLY A 64 -10.66 -0.62 -14.13
N ILE A 65 -11.37 -1.09 -15.16
CA ILE A 65 -12.80 -0.82 -15.31
C ILE A 65 -13.58 -1.62 -14.28
N THR A 66 -14.60 -1.01 -13.68
CA THR A 66 -15.46 -1.67 -12.70
C THR A 66 -16.32 -2.74 -13.38
N LYS A 67 -16.77 -3.72 -12.60
CA LYS A 67 -17.63 -4.81 -13.10
C LYS A 67 -18.86 -4.26 -13.82
N GLU A 68 -19.52 -3.27 -13.23
CA GLU A 68 -20.77 -2.69 -13.73
C GLU A 68 -20.55 -1.94 -15.05
N ALA A 69 -19.42 -1.25 -15.18
CA ALA A 69 -19.04 -0.64 -16.45
C ALA A 69 -18.75 -1.70 -17.51
N MET A 70 -18.09 -2.81 -17.18
CA MET A 70 -17.86 -3.91 -18.12
C MET A 70 -19.18 -4.53 -18.61
N VAL A 71 -20.10 -4.84 -17.71
CA VAL A 71 -21.43 -5.39 -18.05
C VAL A 71 -22.17 -4.48 -19.02
N ARG A 72 -22.20 -3.17 -18.74
CA ARG A 72 -22.83 -2.18 -19.64
C ARG A 72 -22.21 -2.20 -21.03
N THR A 73 -20.88 -2.22 -21.13
CA THR A 73 -20.20 -2.21 -22.43
C THR A 73 -20.45 -3.48 -23.25
N VAL A 74 -20.55 -4.64 -22.60
CA VAL A 74 -20.88 -5.90 -23.29
C VAL A 74 -22.33 -5.88 -23.79
N ASN A 75 -23.28 -5.39 -22.98
CA ASN A 75 -24.69 -5.29 -23.39
C ASN A 75 -24.88 -4.31 -24.55
N LEU A 76 -24.13 -3.20 -24.61
CA LEU A 76 -24.16 -2.29 -25.76
C LEU A 76 -23.77 -2.98 -27.07
N VAL A 77 -22.81 -3.91 -27.02
CA VAL A 77 -22.37 -4.66 -28.20
C VAL A 77 -23.37 -5.75 -28.57
N LEU A 78 -23.87 -6.52 -27.59
CA LEU A 78 -24.71 -7.69 -27.84
C LEU A 78 -26.19 -7.35 -28.09
N GLU A 79 -26.77 -6.46 -27.27
CA GLU A 79 -28.21 -6.14 -27.32
C GLU A 79 -28.49 -4.96 -28.25
N LYS A 80 -27.62 -3.92 -28.22
CA LYS A 80 -27.83 -2.70 -28.99
C LYS A 80 -27.07 -2.66 -30.32
N GLY A 81 -26.26 -3.67 -30.63
CA GLY A 81 -25.56 -3.81 -31.92
C GLY A 81 -24.44 -2.80 -32.18
N TYR A 82 -23.87 -2.17 -31.16
CA TYR A 82 -22.75 -1.23 -31.35
C TYR A 82 -21.47 -1.96 -31.78
N SER A 83 -20.66 -1.32 -32.62
CA SER A 83 -19.35 -1.86 -32.99
C SER A 83 -18.39 -1.87 -31.79
N LEU A 84 -17.53 -2.89 -31.70
CA LEU A 84 -16.55 -3.00 -30.60
C LEU A 84 -15.65 -1.76 -30.53
N ARG A 85 -15.24 -1.22 -31.67
CA ARG A 85 -14.35 -0.05 -31.74
C ARG A 85 -15.02 1.19 -31.14
N ASN A 86 -16.27 1.46 -31.50
CA ASN A 86 -17.00 2.61 -30.96
C ASN A 86 -17.16 2.51 -29.45
N VAL A 87 -17.52 1.33 -28.92
CA VAL A 87 -17.68 1.14 -27.47
C VAL A 87 -16.34 1.28 -26.73
N VAL A 88 -15.25 0.79 -27.32
CA VAL A 88 -13.91 0.92 -26.75
C VAL A 88 -13.49 2.37 -26.62
N ASP A 89 -13.73 3.18 -27.66
CA ASP A 89 -13.34 4.59 -27.67
C ASP A 89 -14.19 5.41 -26.68
N MET A 90 -15.49 5.13 -26.58
CA MET A 90 -16.39 5.80 -25.62
C MET A 90 -16.00 5.55 -24.16
N TYR A 91 -15.59 4.32 -23.84
CA TYR A 91 -15.30 3.90 -22.45
C TYR A 91 -13.80 3.85 -22.12
N GLY A 92 -12.92 4.22 -23.05
CA GLY A 92 -11.47 4.18 -22.88
C GLY A 92 -10.92 2.78 -22.59
N LEU A 93 -11.55 1.74 -23.16
CA LEU A 93 -11.16 0.34 -22.93
C LEU A 93 -9.97 -0.07 -23.80
N LYS A 94 -9.47 -1.28 -23.56
CA LYS A 94 -8.66 -1.98 -24.57
C LYS A 94 -9.59 -2.86 -25.41
N HIS A 95 -9.43 -2.80 -26.74
CA HIS A 95 -10.24 -3.60 -27.67
C HIS A 95 -10.23 -5.10 -27.34
N GLN A 96 -9.04 -5.65 -27.05
CA GLN A 96 -8.89 -7.07 -26.68
C GLN A 96 -9.66 -7.44 -25.41
N THR A 97 -9.75 -6.53 -24.44
CA THR A 97 -10.49 -6.76 -23.19
C THR A 97 -11.97 -6.88 -23.47
N LEU A 98 -12.55 -5.92 -24.21
CA LEU A 98 -13.98 -5.98 -24.56
C LEU A 98 -14.29 -7.22 -25.42
N ALA A 99 -13.47 -7.51 -26.43
CA ALA A 99 -13.64 -8.67 -27.30
C ALA A 99 -13.65 -9.99 -26.51
N ARG A 100 -12.75 -10.13 -25.53
CA ARG A 100 -12.72 -11.30 -24.64
C ARG A 100 -14.02 -11.47 -23.86
N TYR A 101 -14.54 -10.40 -23.25
CA TYR A 101 -15.76 -10.48 -22.45
C TYR A 101 -17.02 -10.67 -23.30
N VAL A 102 -17.08 -10.07 -24.49
CA VAL A 102 -18.16 -10.32 -25.46
C VAL A 102 -18.17 -11.80 -25.87
N LYS A 103 -17.00 -12.37 -26.20
CA LYS A 103 -16.86 -13.80 -26.50
C LYS A 103 -17.31 -14.66 -25.30
N LYS A 104 -16.82 -14.34 -24.09
CA LYS A 104 -17.20 -15.04 -22.85
C LYS A 104 -18.72 -15.07 -22.64
N LYS A 105 -19.42 -13.96 -22.88
CA LYS A 105 -20.88 -13.89 -22.73
C LYS A 105 -21.64 -14.61 -23.85
N LYS A 106 -21.10 -14.64 -25.07
CA LYS A 106 -21.68 -15.44 -26.17
C LYS A 106 -21.59 -16.94 -25.92
N GLU A 107 -20.47 -17.40 -25.37
CA GLU A 107 -20.25 -18.82 -25.07
C GLU A 107 -21.07 -19.33 -23.89
N ASN A 108 -21.49 -18.43 -22.99
CA ASN A 108 -22.26 -18.76 -21.79
C ASN A 108 -23.63 -18.07 -21.83
N GLN A 109 -24.34 -18.20 -22.96
CA GLN A 109 -25.56 -17.45 -23.24
C GLN A 109 -26.72 -17.78 -22.28
N ASP A 110 -26.73 -19.01 -21.76
CA ASP A 110 -27.73 -19.50 -20.79
C ASP A 110 -27.38 -19.17 -19.34
N ASP A 111 -26.14 -18.74 -19.07
CA ASP A 111 -25.67 -18.49 -17.72
C ASP A 111 -25.80 -17.00 -17.38
N THR A 112 -26.70 -16.69 -16.45
CA THR A 112 -26.99 -15.30 -16.07
C THR A 112 -25.88 -14.69 -15.21
N ASP A 113 -25.00 -15.52 -14.62
CA ASP A 113 -23.96 -15.10 -13.67
C ASP A 113 -22.53 -15.25 -14.23
N VAL A 114 -22.33 -14.89 -15.49
CA VAL A 114 -20.97 -14.82 -16.05
C VAL A 114 -20.21 -13.67 -15.39
N SER A 115 -19.37 -13.98 -14.40
CA SER A 115 -18.56 -12.98 -13.71
C SER A 115 -17.68 -12.20 -14.71
N MET A 116 -17.94 -10.90 -14.80
CA MET A 116 -17.17 -9.95 -15.61
C MET A 116 -16.01 -9.31 -14.85
N GLU A 117 -15.77 -9.80 -13.63
CA GLU A 117 -14.69 -9.31 -12.80
C GLU A 117 -13.33 -9.82 -13.31
N SER A 118 -12.32 -9.00 -13.09
CA SER A 118 -10.93 -9.40 -13.24
C SER A 118 -10.53 -10.30 -12.08
N ASN A 119 -9.98 -11.47 -12.39
CA ASN A 119 -9.52 -12.42 -11.38
C ASN A 119 -8.15 -12.03 -10.81
N TYR A 120 -8.10 -10.90 -10.08
CA TYR A 120 -6.89 -10.46 -9.39
C TYR A 120 -6.65 -11.22 -8.07
N SER A 121 -7.72 -11.76 -7.47
CA SER A 121 -7.68 -12.50 -6.20
C SER A 121 -6.85 -13.78 -6.28
N VAL A 122 -6.74 -14.43 -7.44
CA VAL A 122 -5.92 -15.64 -7.62
C VAL A 122 -4.43 -15.43 -7.31
N ARG A 123 -3.92 -14.20 -7.38
CA ARG A 123 -2.51 -13.88 -7.08
C ARG A 123 -2.32 -13.29 -5.68
N GLN A 124 -3.39 -13.20 -4.90
CA GLN A 124 -3.36 -12.62 -3.57
C GLN A 124 -2.74 -13.64 -2.58
N VAL A 125 -1.64 -13.25 -1.94
CA VAL A 125 -0.89 -14.11 -1.00
C VAL A 125 -1.40 -13.94 0.43
N LEU A 126 -1.71 -12.71 0.81
CA LEU A 126 -2.22 -12.36 2.13
C LEU A 126 -3.73 -12.26 2.09
N SER A 127 -4.43 -12.81 3.08
CA SER A 127 -5.87 -12.58 3.21
C SER A 127 -6.15 -11.10 3.47
N HIS A 128 -7.39 -10.65 3.17
CA HIS A 128 -7.79 -9.26 3.43
C HIS A 128 -7.56 -8.81 4.87
N GLU A 129 -7.76 -9.71 5.83
CA GLU A 129 -7.51 -9.40 7.25
C GLU A 129 -6.02 -9.19 7.54
N LEU A 130 -5.16 -10.08 7.01
CA LEU A 130 -3.71 -9.96 7.16
C LEU A 130 -3.15 -8.71 6.48
N GLU A 131 -3.67 -8.35 5.30
CA GLU A 131 -3.33 -7.09 4.63
C GLU A 131 -3.72 -5.87 5.47
N ARG A 132 -4.90 -5.91 6.08
CA ARG A 132 -5.37 -4.84 6.97
C ARG A 132 -4.43 -4.67 8.17
N MET A 133 -4.09 -5.77 8.85
CA MET A 133 -3.16 -5.75 9.99
C MET A 133 -1.79 -5.19 9.61
N LEU A 134 -1.23 -5.64 8.49
CA LEU A 134 0.06 -5.14 7.99
C LEU A 134 0.00 -3.64 7.64
N ALA A 135 -1.10 -3.19 7.03
CA ALA A 135 -1.29 -1.79 6.69
C ALA A 135 -1.41 -0.90 7.94
N GLU A 136 -2.11 -1.34 8.97
CA GLU A 136 -2.21 -0.64 10.26
C GLU A 136 -0.86 -0.57 10.98
N TYR A 137 -0.09 -1.65 10.94
CA TYR A 137 1.27 -1.67 11.47
C TYR A 137 2.17 -0.63 10.78
N LEU A 138 2.17 -0.60 9.43
CA LEU A 138 2.95 0.38 8.66
C LEU A 138 2.51 1.82 8.95
N LYS A 139 1.21 2.10 9.08
CA LYS A 139 0.69 3.41 9.49
C LYS A 139 1.23 3.82 10.87
N THR A 140 1.34 2.88 11.80
CA THR A 140 1.88 3.11 13.14
C THR A 140 3.37 3.41 13.09
N CYS A 141 4.16 2.64 12.33
CA CYS A 141 5.58 2.93 12.11
C CYS A 141 5.82 4.34 11.54
N CYS A 142 5.00 4.75 10.56
CA CYS A 142 5.05 6.10 9.99
C CYS A 142 4.77 7.19 11.05
N LYS A 143 3.80 6.97 11.94
CA LYS A 143 3.49 7.90 13.04
C LYS A 143 4.63 8.00 14.06
N MET A 144 5.35 6.91 14.30
CA MET A 144 6.51 6.85 15.20
C MET A 144 7.80 7.41 14.59
N ALA A 145 7.74 8.04 13.41
CA ALA A 145 8.88 8.55 12.66
C ALA A 145 9.93 7.50 12.25
N TYR A 146 9.56 6.20 12.27
CA TYR A 146 10.38 5.16 11.65
C TYR A 146 10.21 5.24 10.13
N SER A 147 11.22 5.76 9.47
CA SER A 147 11.26 5.80 8.00
C SER A 147 11.61 4.39 7.49
N LEU A 148 10.61 3.61 7.09
CA LEU A 148 10.84 2.32 6.42
C LEU A 148 11.03 2.53 4.92
N SER A 149 12.15 2.06 4.39
CA SER A 149 12.37 2.05 2.94
C SER A 149 11.47 1.01 2.27
N THR A 150 11.16 1.18 0.99
CA THR A 150 10.33 0.21 0.24
C THR A 150 10.93 -1.20 0.23
N GLN A 151 12.25 -1.31 0.32
CA GLN A 151 12.91 -2.63 0.40
C GLN A 151 12.68 -3.26 1.77
N ALA A 152 12.77 -2.48 2.85
CA ALA A 152 12.49 -2.94 4.20
C ALA A 152 11.03 -3.37 4.35
N VAL A 153 10.08 -2.59 3.81
CA VAL A 153 8.65 -2.96 3.81
C VAL A 153 8.39 -4.27 3.05
N ARG A 154 9.08 -4.51 1.93
CA ARG A 154 8.95 -5.75 1.17
C ARG A 154 9.52 -6.98 1.88
N LYS A 155 10.58 -6.81 2.67
CA LYS A 155 11.12 -7.87 3.53
C LYS A 155 10.16 -8.14 4.69
N LEU A 156 9.71 -7.08 5.37
CA LEU A 156 8.72 -7.17 6.44
C LEU A 156 7.44 -7.90 5.98
N ALA A 157 6.95 -7.61 4.78
CA ALA A 157 5.77 -8.28 4.23
C ALA A 157 6.01 -9.76 3.93
N TYR A 158 7.23 -10.13 3.49
CA TYR A 158 7.61 -11.53 3.32
C TYR A 158 7.70 -12.25 4.67
N ASP A 159 8.38 -11.65 5.65
CA ASP A 159 8.49 -12.21 7.00
C ASP A 159 7.11 -12.39 7.63
N PHE A 160 6.24 -11.37 7.50
CA PHE A 160 4.87 -11.42 7.99
C PHE A 160 4.07 -12.55 7.32
N ALA A 161 4.18 -12.72 6.00
CA ALA A 161 3.50 -13.80 5.30
C ALA A 161 4.06 -15.19 5.69
N SER A 162 5.37 -15.30 5.90
CA SER A 162 6.03 -16.53 6.33
C SER A 162 5.64 -16.93 7.76
N CYS A 163 5.58 -15.98 8.69
CA CYS A 163 5.13 -16.21 10.07
C CYS A 163 3.67 -16.65 10.15
N ASN A 164 2.81 -16.16 9.24
CA ASN A 164 1.40 -16.54 9.16
C ASN A 164 1.17 -17.78 8.26
N ALA A 165 2.22 -18.53 7.92
CA ALA A 165 2.16 -19.76 7.12
C ALA A 165 1.37 -19.62 5.78
N CYS A 166 1.46 -18.46 5.13
CA CYS A 166 0.81 -18.21 3.85
C CYS A 166 1.53 -18.98 2.72
N SER A 167 0.80 -19.31 1.64
CA SER A 167 1.41 -19.93 0.46
C SER A 167 2.24 -18.89 -0.32
N LEU A 168 3.57 -19.03 -0.26
CA LEU A 168 4.49 -18.05 -0.85
C LEU A 168 4.91 -18.46 -2.28
N PRO A 169 4.91 -17.53 -3.24
CA PRO A 169 5.47 -17.77 -4.56
C PRO A 169 6.97 -18.13 -4.49
N THR A 170 7.44 -19.00 -5.37
CA THR A 170 8.86 -19.43 -5.44
C THR A 170 9.83 -18.26 -5.56
N LEU A 171 9.44 -17.20 -6.28
CA LEU A 171 10.22 -15.97 -6.42
C LEU A 171 10.34 -15.18 -5.11
N TRP A 172 9.33 -15.23 -4.22
CA TRP A 172 9.41 -14.57 -2.91
C TRP A 172 10.36 -15.33 -1.99
N ILE A 173 10.28 -16.66 -2.00
CA ILE A 173 11.18 -17.54 -1.23
C ILE A 173 12.62 -17.34 -1.69
N LYS A 174 12.88 -17.40 -3.00
CA LYS A 174 14.24 -17.24 -3.56
C LYS A 174 14.89 -15.90 -3.21
N ASN A 175 14.10 -14.84 -3.13
CA ASN A 175 14.61 -13.49 -2.92
C ASN A 175 14.43 -12.98 -1.48
N GLU A 176 13.78 -13.75 -0.62
CA GLU A 176 13.39 -13.41 0.76
C GLU A 176 12.73 -12.03 0.87
N LYS A 177 11.94 -11.67 -0.15
CA LYS A 177 11.23 -10.39 -0.23
C LYS A 177 10.10 -10.46 -1.24
N VAL A 178 9.05 -9.69 -0.98
CA VAL A 178 7.94 -9.46 -1.92
C VAL A 178 8.45 -8.89 -3.25
N GLY A 179 7.78 -9.17 -4.37
CA GLY A 179 8.09 -8.61 -5.69
C GLY A 179 7.92 -7.08 -5.79
N VAL A 180 8.29 -6.51 -6.93
CA VAL A 180 7.89 -5.13 -7.29
C VAL A 180 6.60 -5.26 -8.12
N ASP A 181 5.55 -4.53 -7.74
CA ASP A 181 4.28 -4.43 -8.49
C ASP A 181 4.33 -3.33 -9.56
#